data_AF-G0N6I6-F1
#
_entry.id   AF-G0N6I6-F1
#
_cell.length_a   1.000
_cell.length_b   1.000
_cell.length_c   1.000
_cell.angle_alpha   90.00
_cell.angle_beta   90.00
_cell.angle_gamma   90.00
#
_symmetry.space_group_name_H-M   'P 1'
#
loop_
_entity.id
_entity.type
_entity.pdbx_description
1 polymer ?
#
loop_
_entity_poly.entity_id
_entity_poly.type
_entity_poly.pdbx_seq_one_letter_code
_entity_poly.pdbx_strand_id
1 'polypeptide(L)'
;MSRLFFFFLVSLSSSISASPLVLQINKYYSHVQSSIENVEVSNLKMFVFEKEYFQAGARLFLASYDENVYLKNIQVQTGGRKISLDQLNDFNDDGTPKSITIAADLLITTTNPDAVTTYLNGYLYVTTKLQAEDSTFSVYVIKNSHTISTTGTKSTVVVLNTKLQVNTDPDEPSKTSYVTNINQSPNTNLYFQWGIPAANWNEITNNTFFMNPIDLPTKHFFDHVEPLQVGLDYWYFTSFGPVNMQLENKYVSNHVYTTTAVSTTGLIVNDFIFKEHVVNFQTDKSRTGTSGTFTSAFIDSSDLMIFMKYDSSSFKNEFNRSSEVGNLSWTIAQPNKLTINSTSSLPGTFYCQYFTFTGGLLPVTIPPTTISPSPTVTKKSTVVSTISTTPLITTTKGSSFLFLSKLLAIVLATLMY
;
A
#
# COMPACT_ATOMS: atom_id res chain seq x y z
N MET A 1 -42.83 15.14 51.42
CA MET A 1 -42.21 14.11 50.55
C MET A 1 -41.37 14.82 49.48
N SER A 2 -40.05 14.86 49.66
CA SER A 2 -39.11 15.36 48.66
C SER A 2 -38.27 14.17 48.19
N ARG A 3 -38.33 13.85 46.89
CA ARG A 3 -37.54 12.77 46.29
C ARG A 3 -36.24 13.36 45.78
N LEU A 4 -35.14 12.94 46.40
CA LEU A 4 -33.77 13.18 45.99
C LEU A 4 -33.47 12.25 44.80
N PHE A 5 -33.21 12.78 43.62
CA PHE A 5 -32.66 12.03 42.49
C PHE A 5 -31.13 12.16 42.51
N PHE A 6 -30.45 11.05 42.80
CA PHE A 6 -29.00 10.92 42.60
C PHE A 6 -28.75 10.74 41.10
N PHE A 7 -28.08 11.71 40.46
CA PHE A 7 -27.48 11.51 39.14
C PHE A 7 -26.09 10.91 39.33
N PHE A 8 -25.92 9.65 38.91
CA PHE A 8 -24.60 9.05 38.70
C PHE A 8 -23.99 9.67 37.44
N LEU A 9 -22.91 10.43 37.59
CA LEU A 9 -22.06 10.83 36.48
C LEU A 9 -21.12 9.66 36.17
N VAL A 10 -21.44 8.87 35.14
CA VAL A 10 -20.49 7.89 34.60
C VAL A 10 -19.56 8.66 33.66
N SER A 11 -18.33 8.93 34.10
CA SER A 11 -17.28 9.42 33.22
C SER A 11 -16.79 8.26 32.34
N LEU A 12 -17.30 8.15 31.11
CA LEU A 12 -16.59 7.40 30.07
C LEU A 12 -15.32 8.17 29.74
N SER A 13 -14.18 7.72 30.25
CA SER A 13 -12.87 8.15 29.78
C SER A 13 -12.62 7.50 28.42
N SER A 14 -13.09 8.11 27.32
CA SER A 14 -12.59 7.78 25.99
C SER A 14 -11.23 8.47 25.83
N SER A 15 -10.15 7.69 25.92
CA SER A 15 -8.82 8.12 25.51
C SER A 15 -8.84 8.44 24.01
N ILE A 16 -8.80 9.73 23.66
CA ILE A 16 -8.62 10.18 22.28
C ILE A 16 -7.13 10.01 21.96
N SER A 17 -6.78 8.97 21.20
CA SER A 17 -5.40 8.81 20.72
C SER A 17 -5.15 9.77 19.56
N ALA A 18 -4.01 10.47 19.58
CA ALA A 18 -3.55 11.19 18.39
C ALA A 18 -3.31 10.22 17.23
N SER A 19 -3.60 10.67 16.01
CA SER A 19 -3.40 9.93 14.77
C SER A 19 -2.12 10.40 14.07
N PRO A 20 -1.40 9.51 13.38
CA PRO A 20 -0.29 9.95 12.54
C PRO A 20 -0.81 10.76 11.35
N LEU A 21 0.07 11.56 10.77
CA LEU A 21 -0.32 12.61 9.84
C LEU A 21 0.66 12.74 8.68
N VAL A 22 0.14 13.09 7.50
CA VAL A 22 0.93 13.42 6.31
C VAL A 22 0.55 14.80 5.81
N LEU A 23 1.54 15.67 5.66
CA LEU A 23 1.36 17.09 5.35
C LEU A 23 2.09 17.45 4.04
N GLN A 24 1.35 17.89 3.02
CA GLN A 24 1.94 18.26 1.74
C GLN A 24 2.60 19.64 1.84
N ILE A 25 3.90 19.75 1.50
CA ILE A 25 4.62 21.02 1.69
C ILE A 25 4.17 22.11 0.70
N ASN A 26 3.56 21.73 -0.42
CA ASN A 26 3.00 22.65 -1.40
C ASN A 26 1.70 23.35 -0.97
N LYS A 27 1.22 23.09 0.25
CA LYS A 27 0.04 23.73 0.83
C LYS A 27 0.37 24.92 1.75
N TYR A 28 1.65 25.14 2.06
CA TYR A 28 2.08 26.23 2.93
C TYR A 28 2.52 27.43 2.11
N TYR A 29 1.66 28.43 1.99
CA TYR A 29 1.92 29.65 1.21
C TYR A 29 2.54 30.75 2.06
N SER A 30 3.24 31.69 1.42
CA SER A 30 3.98 32.76 2.11
C SER A 30 3.12 33.68 2.98
N HIS A 31 1.81 33.73 2.70
CA HIS A 31 0.82 34.51 3.45
C HIS A 31 -0.04 33.68 4.42
N VAL A 32 0.20 32.37 4.52
CA VAL A 32 -0.57 31.44 5.36
C VAL A 32 0.36 30.85 6.41
N GLN A 33 0.14 31.25 7.66
CA GLN A 33 0.74 30.57 8.81
C GLN A 33 -0.13 29.35 9.14
N SER A 34 0.45 28.15 9.07
CA SER A 34 -0.23 26.93 9.47
C SER A 34 0.28 26.48 10.84
N SER A 35 -0.60 26.56 11.83
CA SER A 35 -0.38 26.02 13.16
C SER A 35 -1.17 24.72 13.33
N ILE A 36 -0.49 23.69 13.81
CA ILE A 36 -1.10 22.43 14.21
C ILE A 36 -0.93 22.33 15.73
N GLU A 37 -2.04 22.22 16.46
CA GLU A 37 -2.09 22.31 17.93
C GLU A 37 -2.09 20.94 18.61
N ASN A 38 -1.40 20.82 19.75
CA ASN A 38 -1.60 19.70 20.66
C ASN A 38 -2.89 19.92 21.47
N VAL A 39 -3.78 18.93 21.57
CA VAL A 39 -4.75 18.92 22.68
C VAL A 39 -4.90 17.51 23.24
N GLU A 40 -4.36 17.31 24.45
CA GLU A 40 -5.03 16.45 25.43
C GLU A 40 -5.95 17.32 26.31
N VAL A 41 -7.22 16.90 26.40
CA VAL A 41 -8.31 17.33 27.32
C VAL A 41 -9.18 18.57 26.95
N SER A 42 -10.35 18.22 26.40
CA SER A 42 -11.72 18.76 26.54
C SER A 42 -12.02 20.27 26.62
N ASN A 43 -13.02 20.63 25.81
CA ASN A 43 -13.87 21.83 25.80
C ASN A 43 -13.26 23.11 25.20
N LEU A 44 -13.43 23.31 23.89
CA LEU A 44 -14.17 24.48 23.35
C LEU A 44 -14.28 24.46 21.81
N LYS A 45 -15.38 25.06 21.36
CA LYS A 45 -15.97 25.02 20.01
C LYS A 45 -15.15 25.75 18.93
N MET A 46 -14.98 25.06 17.81
CA MET A 46 -15.31 25.46 16.43
C MET A 46 -15.14 26.94 16.04
N PHE A 47 -14.08 27.23 15.29
CA PHE A 47 -14.11 27.99 14.02
C PHE A 47 -13.05 27.40 13.08
N VAL A 48 -13.39 27.31 11.79
CA VAL A 48 -12.81 26.42 10.78
C VAL A 48 -11.46 26.89 10.24
N PHE A 49 -10.39 26.13 10.53
CA PHE A 49 -9.38 25.60 9.61
C PHE A 49 -9.03 24.20 10.18
N GLU A 50 -8.87 23.16 9.36
CA GLU A 50 -8.74 21.77 9.81
C GLU A 50 -7.68 21.63 10.93
N LYS A 51 -8.15 21.36 12.15
CA LYS A 51 -7.32 21.26 13.35
C LYS A 51 -6.88 19.80 13.50
N GLU A 52 -5.65 19.53 13.10
CA GLU A 52 -5.04 18.19 13.24
C GLU A 52 -4.31 18.07 14.58
N TYR A 53 -4.32 16.88 15.19
CA TYR A 53 -3.87 16.64 16.57
C TYR A 53 -2.62 15.76 16.59
N PHE A 54 -1.58 16.14 17.35
CA PHE A 54 -0.46 15.27 17.68
C PHE A 54 -0.11 15.35 19.18
N GLN A 55 0.76 14.46 19.66
CA GLN A 55 1.20 14.38 21.07
C GLN A 55 2.69 14.72 21.18
N ALA A 56 3.08 15.43 22.25
CA ALA A 56 4.49 15.66 22.56
C ALA A 56 5.27 14.33 22.66
N GLY A 57 6.40 14.25 21.95
CA GLY A 57 7.20 13.03 21.79
C GLY A 57 7.07 12.35 20.41
N ALA A 58 6.10 12.76 19.58
CA ALA A 58 6.02 12.38 18.17
C ALA A 58 7.29 12.78 17.39
N ARG A 59 7.55 12.12 16.24
CA ARG A 59 8.65 12.46 15.33
C ARG A 59 8.12 12.98 14.01
N LEU A 60 8.81 13.99 13.47
CA LEU A 60 8.56 14.57 12.15
C LEU A 60 9.70 14.23 11.20
N PHE A 61 9.34 13.65 10.06
CA PHE A 61 10.22 13.26 8.97
C PHE A 61 9.88 14.07 7.71
N LEU A 62 10.87 14.25 6.83
CA LEU A 62 10.69 14.87 5.52
C LEU A 62 10.95 13.84 4.41
N ALA A 63 9.98 13.66 3.52
CA ALA A 63 10.16 12.92 2.28
C ALA A 63 10.08 13.89 1.10
N SER A 64 11.22 14.23 0.51
CA SER A 64 11.30 15.18 -0.58
C SER A 64 12.50 14.93 -1.49
N TYR A 65 12.29 15.15 -2.78
CA TYR A 65 13.33 15.28 -3.80
C TYR A 65 13.53 16.76 -4.22
N ASP A 66 12.81 17.69 -3.59
CA ASP A 66 12.91 19.12 -3.90
C ASP A 66 14.28 19.66 -3.48
N GLU A 67 14.77 20.68 -4.18
CA GLU A 67 16.10 21.23 -3.95
C GLU A 67 16.21 21.94 -2.59
N ASN A 68 17.34 21.75 -1.91
CA ASN A 68 17.60 22.36 -0.60
C ASN A 68 17.54 23.90 -0.63
N VAL A 69 17.75 24.54 -1.78
CA VAL A 69 17.59 26.00 -1.93
C VAL A 69 16.16 26.48 -1.67
N TYR A 70 15.17 25.62 -1.92
CA TYR A 70 13.76 25.91 -1.62
C TYR A 70 13.36 25.38 -0.24
N LEU A 71 13.88 24.21 0.16
CA LEU A 71 13.55 23.62 1.47
C LEU A 71 14.10 24.44 2.64
N LYS A 72 15.25 25.12 2.49
CA LYS A 72 15.80 26.00 3.53
C LYS A 72 14.88 27.17 3.90
N ASN A 73 13.98 27.55 2.99
CA ASN A 73 13.02 28.64 3.17
C ASN A 73 11.74 28.18 3.88
N ILE A 74 11.58 26.87 4.12
CA ILE A 74 10.46 26.31 4.88
C ILE A 74 10.96 25.97 6.27
N GLN A 75 10.33 26.56 7.28
CA GLN A 75 10.75 26.47 8.67
C GLN A 75 9.72 25.70 9.47
N VAL A 76 10.22 24.84 10.35
CA VAL A 76 9.44 24.10 11.32
C VAL A 76 9.85 24.54 12.71
N GLN A 77 8.88 24.91 13.54
CA GLN A 77 9.08 25.31 14.92
C GLN A 77 8.25 24.44 15.87
N THR A 78 8.91 23.92 16.91
CA THR A 78 8.26 23.14 17.98
C THR A 78 9.03 23.29 19.29
N GLY A 79 8.31 23.50 20.40
CA GLY A 79 8.91 23.64 21.74
C GLY A 79 10.01 24.71 21.84
N GLY A 80 9.89 25.80 21.07
CA GLY A 80 10.90 26.86 20.98
C GLY A 80 12.10 26.55 20.08
N ARG A 81 12.27 25.30 19.62
CA ARG A 81 13.27 24.92 18.61
C ARG A 81 12.76 25.25 17.22
N LYS A 82 13.61 25.86 16.40
CA LYS A 82 13.31 26.22 15.01
C LYS A 82 14.37 25.63 14.09
N ILE A 83 13.93 24.90 13.06
CA ILE A 83 14.81 24.32 12.04
C ILE A 83 14.22 24.58 10.64
N SER A 84 15.05 24.47 9.62
CA SER A 84 14.63 24.49 8.21
C SER A 84 14.53 23.07 7.64
N LEU A 85 13.67 22.87 6.64
CA LEU A 85 13.41 21.52 6.10
C LEU A 85 14.62 20.88 5.41
N ASP A 86 15.53 21.67 4.83
CA ASP A 86 16.78 21.16 4.25
C ASP A 86 17.64 20.40 5.28
N GLN A 87 17.55 20.75 6.56
CA GLN A 87 18.25 20.04 7.65
C GLN A 87 17.71 18.63 7.90
N LEU A 88 16.48 18.34 7.46
CA LEU A 88 15.86 17.02 7.51
C LEU A 88 15.99 16.27 6.19
N ASN A 89 16.46 16.93 5.13
CA ASN A 89 16.45 16.38 3.77
C ASN A 89 17.64 15.45 3.47
N ASP A 90 18.26 14.88 4.50
CA ASP A 90 19.49 14.11 4.45
C ASP A 90 19.42 12.94 5.46
N PHE A 91 20.37 12.01 5.37
CA PHE A 91 20.42 10.82 6.21
C PHE A 91 21.39 11.00 7.38
N ASN A 92 21.16 10.25 8.45
CA ASN A 92 22.14 10.03 9.51
C ASN A 92 23.27 9.13 8.99
N ASP A 93 24.38 9.07 9.72
CA ASP A 93 25.55 8.25 9.35
C ASP A 93 25.23 6.74 9.26
N ASP A 94 24.18 6.29 9.96
CA ASP A 94 23.67 4.91 9.92
C ASP A 94 22.70 4.64 8.74
N GLY A 95 22.46 5.64 7.88
CA GLY A 95 21.53 5.54 6.75
C GLY A 95 20.06 5.75 7.11
N THR A 96 19.72 6.01 8.38
CA THR A 96 18.34 6.31 8.78
C THR A 96 17.95 7.75 8.43
N PRO A 97 16.67 8.05 8.14
CA PRO A 97 16.25 9.41 7.85
C PRO A 97 16.37 10.32 9.08
N LYS A 98 16.82 11.56 8.87
CA LYS A 98 16.79 12.60 9.91
C LYS A 98 15.35 12.91 10.32
N SER A 99 15.16 13.22 11.59
CA SER A 99 13.87 13.65 12.15
C SER A 99 14.05 14.67 13.26
N ILE A 100 12.96 15.39 13.59
CA ILE A 100 12.87 16.13 14.85
C ILE A 100 11.79 15.53 15.75
N THR A 101 12.04 15.56 17.05
CA THR A 101 11.02 15.30 18.05
C THR A 101 10.15 16.53 18.22
N ILE A 102 8.84 16.34 18.14
CA ILE A 102 7.84 17.37 18.37
C ILE A 102 7.63 17.49 19.89
N ALA A 103 8.03 18.61 20.47
CA ALA A 103 8.00 18.84 21.92
C ALA A 103 6.76 19.60 22.39
N ALA A 104 6.17 20.40 21.51
CA ALA A 104 4.94 21.17 21.73
C ALA A 104 4.32 21.47 20.35
N ASP A 105 3.56 22.56 20.21
CA ASP A 105 2.88 22.91 18.96
C ASP A 105 3.81 22.92 17.75
N LEU A 106 3.26 22.59 16.58
CA LEU A 106 3.99 22.46 15.34
C LEU A 106 3.58 23.63 14.46
N LEU A 107 4.52 24.54 14.25
CA LEU A 107 4.35 25.68 13.39
C LEU A 107 5.18 25.49 12.12
N ILE A 108 4.53 25.55 10.96
CA ILE A 108 5.18 25.50 9.66
C ILE A 108 4.99 26.85 8.96
N THR A 109 6.09 27.46 8.54
CA THR A 109 6.09 28.71 7.78
C THR A 109 6.99 28.60 6.56
N THR A 110 6.68 29.36 5.52
CA THR A 110 7.54 29.45 4.33
C THR A 110 7.82 30.90 3.99
N THR A 111 9.00 31.15 3.44
CA THR A 111 9.33 32.40 2.74
C THR A 111 9.50 32.18 1.23
N ASN A 112 9.21 30.98 0.72
CA ASN A 112 9.16 30.75 -0.72
C ASN A 112 8.02 31.55 -1.35
N PRO A 113 8.21 32.14 -2.54
CA PRO A 113 7.11 32.65 -3.33
C PRO A 113 6.06 31.57 -3.60
N ASP A 114 4.78 31.94 -3.65
CA ASP A 114 3.69 30.99 -3.84
C ASP A 114 3.81 30.19 -5.16
N ALA A 115 4.38 30.83 -6.19
CA ALA A 115 4.71 30.18 -7.46
C ALA A 115 5.74 29.05 -7.30
N VAL A 116 6.69 29.17 -6.38
CA VAL A 116 7.67 28.10 -6.08
C VAL A 116 7.02 27.02 -5.21
N THR A 117 6.32 27.43 -4.15
CA THR A 117 5.65 26.52 -3.21
C THR A 117 4.72 25.54 -3.94
N THR A 118 3.94 26.02 -4.91
CA THR A 118 2.95 25.21 -5.64
C THR A 118 3.58 24.02 -6.39
N TYR A 119 4.84 24.13 -6.79
CA TYR A 119 5.55 23.07 -7.54
C TYR A 119 6.38 22.13 -6.67
N LEU A 120 6.43 22.35 -5.35
CA LEU A 120 7.08 21.41 -4.43
C LEU A 120 6.30 20.08 -4.38
N ASN A 121 7.02 18.98 -4.21
CA ASN A 121 6.45 17.63 -4.29
C ASN A 121 6.63 16.82 -3.00
N GLY A 122 7.44 17.34 -2.08
CA GLY A 122 7.69 16.74 -0.80
C GLY A 122 6.50 16.81 0.16
N TYR A 123 6.59 16.01 1.21
CA TYR A 123 5.61 15.98 2.28
C TYR A 123 6.31 15.64 3.61
N LEU A 124 5.67 16.03 4.70
CA LEU A 124 6.08 15.71 6.05
C LEU A 124 5.27 14.53 6.55
N TYR A 125 5.92 13.61 7.26
CA TYR A 125 5.25 12.54 7.97
C TYR A 125 5.46 12.74 9.48
N VAL A 126 4.36 12.74 10.22
CA VAL A 126 4.35 12.88 11.68
C VAL A 126 3.82 11.58 12.28
N THR A 127 4.65 10.94 13.10
CA THR A 127 4.25 9.73 13.84
C THR A 127 3.35 10.09 15.03
N THR A 128 2.70 9.09 15.63
CA THR A 128 2.26 9.24 17.02
C THR A 128 3.44 9.16 17.98
N LYS A 129 3.24 9.57 19.24
CA LYS A 129 4.23 9.34 20.31
C LYS A 129 4.50 7.84 20.50
N LEU A 130 3.45 7.02 20.55
CA LEU A 130 3.56 5.57 20.70
C LEU A 130 4.40 4.93 19.58
N GLN A 131 4.19 5.38 18.33
CA GLN A 131 5.02 4.94 17.20
C GLN A 131 6.47 5.40 17.33
N ALA A 132 6.71 6.62 17.82
CA ALA A 132 8.07 7.14 18.01
C ALA A 132 8.86 6.44 19.12
N GLU A 133 8.16 5.92 20.14
CA GLU A 133 8.74 5.21 21.29
C GLU A 133 8.87 3.69 21.06
N ASP A 134 8.21 3.14 20.03
CA ASP A 134 8.27 1.71 19.71
C ASP A 134 9.54 1.35 18.94
N SER A 135 10.42 0.56 19.57
CA SER A 135 11.67 0.06 18.96
C SER A 135 11.47 -0.83 17.72
N THR A 136 10.26 -1.36 17.52
CA THR A 136 9.90 -2.19 16.36
C THR A 136 9.28 -1.39 15.22
N PHE A 137 9.08 -0.08 15.42
CA PHE A 137 8.57 0.86 14.44
C PHE A 137 9.72 1.64 13.81
N SER A 138 9.78 1.66 12.48
CA SER A 138 10.80 2.40 11.75
C SER A 138 10.22 3.13 10.54
N VAL A 139 10.93 4.17 10.08
CA VAL A 139 10.55 4.99 8.93
C VAL A 139 11.74 5.05 7.99
N TYR A 140 11.51 4.84 6.70
CA TYR A 140 12.49 4.98 5.64
C TYR A 140 12.01 6.01 4.62
N VAL A 141 12.92 6.83 4.13
CA VAL A 141 12.67 7.80 3.06
C VAL A 141 13.43 7.35 1.82
N ILE A 142 12.71 6.98 0.75
CA ILE A 142 13.30 6.34 -0.42
C ILE A 142 13.66 7.41 -1.47
N LYS A 143 14.90 7.90 -1.40
CA LYS A 143 15.50 8.83 -2.38
C LYS A 143 16.43 8.17 -3.40
N ASN A 144 16.99 7.04 -2.99
CA ASN A 144 17.94 6.21 -3.73
C ASN A 144 17.78 4.76 -3.24
N SER A 145 18.78 3.91 -3.45
CA SER A 145 18.75 2.51 -3.00
C SER A 145 18.94 2.36 -1.49
N HIS A 146 18.04 1.63 -0.85
CA HIS A 146 18.06 1.30 0.57
C HIS A 146 17.86 -0.19 0.80
N THR A 147 18.67 -0.76 1.67
CA THR A 147 18.42 -2.08 2.25
C THR A 147 17.57 -1.92 3.49
N ILE A 148 16.40 -2.54 3.51
CA ILE A 148 15.54 -2.60 4.68
C ILE A 148 15.68 -3.98 5.30
N SER A 149 16.07 -4.03 6.56
CA SER A 149 16.20 -5.26 7.33
C SER A 149 15.43 -5.17 8.65
N THR A 150 14.52 -6.12 8.87
CA THR A 150 13.85 -6.33 10.16
C THR A 150 14.40 -7.60 10.80
N THR A 151 14.75 -7.52 12.09
CA THR A 151 15.31 -8.66 12.85
C THR A 151 14.41 -9.08 14.01
N GLY A 152 13.37 -8.31 14.30
CA GLY A 152 12.45 -8.55 15.40
C GLY A 152 11.40 -9.63 15.13
N THR A 153 10.72 -10.06 16.20
CA THR A 153 9.57 -10.97 16.12
C THR A 153 8.33 -10.33 15.51
N LYS A 154 8.21 -9.00 15.65
CA LYS A 154 7.22 -8.15 14.99
C LYS A 154 7.94 -6.85 14.60
N SER A 155 7.67 -6.32 13.42
CA SER A 155 8.18 -5.00 13.02
C SER A 155 7.18 -4.32 12.09
N THR A 156 7.11 -3.00 12.21
CA THR A 156 6.36 -2.12 11.31
C THR A 156 7.31 -1.11 10.72
N VAL A 157 7.25 -0.99 9.41
CA VAL A 157 8.15 -0.12 8.68
C VAL A 157 7.32 0.74 7.74
N VAL A 158 7.41 2.05 7.90
CA VAL A 158 6.80 3.04 7.01
C VAL A 158 7.80 3.39 5.92
N VAL A 159 7.34 3.32 4.68
CA VAL A 159 8.10 3.65 3.49
C VAL A 159 7.54 4.94 2.90
N LEU A 160 8.36 5.98 2.88
CA LEU A 160 8.03 7.29 2.34
C LEU A 160 8.74 7.46 0.99
N ASN A 161 7.99 7.30 -0.10
CA ASN A 161 8.55 7.46 -1.44
C ASN A 161 8.73 8.94 -1.79
N THR A 162 9.83 9.28 -2.45
CA THR A 162 10.03 10.62 -3.01
C THR A 162 9.72 10.65 -4.51
N LYS A 163 9.59 11.86 -5.06
CA LYS A 163 9.30 12.07 -6.48
C LYS A 163 10.36 11.41 -7.38
N LEU A 164 9.90 10.72 -8.41
CA LEU A 164 10.74 10.21 -9.49
C LEU A 164 11.29 11.37 -10.33
N GLN A 165 12.54 11.25 -10.75
CA GLN A 165 13.21 12.30 -11.55
C GLN A 165 12.87 12.25 -13.03
N VAL A 166 12.46 11.09 -13.55
CA VAL A 166 12.26 10.85 -14.97
C VAL A 166 10.89 10.22 -15.15
N ASN A 167 10.06 10.78 -16.03
CA ASN A 167 8.84 10.12 -16.48
C ASN A 167 9.15 9.42 -17.81
N THR A 168 8.99 8.11 -17.83
CA THR A 168 9.22 7.22 -18.96
C THR A 168 7.92 6.74 -19.58
N ASP A 169 6.87 6.53 -18.76
CA ASP A 169 5.61 5.95 -19.19
C ASP A 169 4.38 6.83 -18.84
N PRO A 170 3.25 6.73 -19.59
CA PRO A 170 2.07 7.57 -19.36
C PRO A 170 1.35 7.32 -18.03
N ASP A 171 1.43 6.10 -17.50
CA ASP A 171 0.83 5.67 -16.24
C ASP A 171 1.88 5.45 -15.13
N GLU A 172 3.09 5.99 -15.33
CA GLU A 172 4.11 6.03 -14.31
C GLU A 172 3.62 6.84 -13.09
N PRO A 173 3.64 6.26 -11.87
CA PRO A 173 3.27 6.97 -10.67
C PRO A 173 4.31 8.05 -10.35
N SER A 174 3.87 9.21 -9.86
CA SER A 174 4.80 10.31 -9.52
C SER A 174 5.82 9.95 -8.44
N LYS A 175 5.51 8.96 -7.60
CA LYS A 175 6.34 8.42 -6.51
C LYS A 175 6.17 6.91 -6.49
N THR A 176 7.28 6.19 -6.36
CA THR A 176 7.27 4.72 -6.26
C THR A 176 8.52 4.22 -5.54
N SER A 177 8.42 2.99 -5.06
CA SER A 177 9.56 2.16 -4.69
C SER A 177 9.56 0.89 -5.52
N TYR A 178 10.70 0.60 -6.14
CA TYR A 178 10.99 -0.69 -6.75
C TYR A 178 11.58 -1.62 -5.69
N VAL A 179 10.82 -2.66 -5.33
CA VAL A 179 11.16 -3.61 -4.26
C VAL A 179 11.72 -4.88 -4.88
N THR A 180 12.92 -5.27 -4.47
CA THR A 180 13.60 -6.48 -4.96
C THR A 180 14.23 -7.25 -3.81
N ASN A 181 14.70 -8.46 -4.11
CA ASN A 181 15.46 -9.30 -3.17
C ASN A 181 14.72 -9.51 -1.84
N ILE A 182 13.40 -9.69 -1.88
CA ILE A 182 12.59 -9.98 -0.69
C ILE A 182 13.00 -11.36 -0.18
N ASN A 183 13.76 -11.36 0.91
CA ASN A 183 14.28 -12.54 1.57
C ASN A 183 13.61 -12.68 2.92
N GLN A 184 12.78 -13.71 3.05
CA GLN A 184 12.09 -14.05 4.28
C GLN A 184 12.00 -15.58 4.40
N SER A 185 11.79 -16.07 5.62
CA SER A 185 11.55 -17.50 5.84
C SER A 185 10.08 -17.87 5.59
N PRO A 186 9.76 -19.15 5.32
CA PRO A 186 8.37 -19.62 5.28
C PRO A 186 7.59 -19.43 6.59
N ASN A 187 8.30 -19.23 7.72
CA ASN A 187 7.71 -18.98 9.03
C ASN A 187 7.49 -17.48 9.30
N THR A 188 7.97 -16.61 8.41
CA THR A 188 7.80 -15.16 8.51
C THR A 188 6.54 -14.77 7.74
N ASN A 189 5.56 -14.14 8.40
CA ASN A 189 4.45 -13.50 7.70
C ASN A 189 4.83 -12.06 7.34
N LEU A 190 4.82 -11.73 6.06
CA LEU A 190 5.01 -10.39 5.54
C LEU A 190 3.71 -9.89 4.92
N TYR A 191 3.32 -8.68 5.29
CA TYR A 191 2.15 -8.01 4.76
C TYR A 191 2.53 -6.60 4.33
N PHE A 192 2.18 -6.20 3.11
CA PHE A 192 2.27 -4.80 2.70
C PHE A 192 0.89 -4.17 2.78
N GLN A 193 0.86 -2.93 3.26
CA GLN A 193 -0.35 -2.17 3.50
C GLN A 193 -0.29 -0.78 2.90
N TRP A 194 -1.41 -0.31 2.34
CA TRP A 194 -1.49 1.04 1.78
C TRP A 194 -1.74 2.08 2.87
N GLY A 195 -1.30 3.32 2.63
CA GLY A 195 -1.47 4.42 3.56
C GLY A 195 -0.41 4.42 4.68
N ILE A 196 -0.78 4.94 5.85
CA ILE A 196 0.08 4.97 7.04
C ILE A 196 -0.51 4.08 8.15
N PRO A 197 0.32 3.49 9.02
CA PRO A 197 -0.16 2.70 10.15
C PRO A 197 -1.03 3.59 11.06
N ALA A 198 -2.26 3.19 11.36
CA ALA A 198 -3.14 3.94 12.25
C ALA A 198 -2.60 4.01 13.69
N ALA A 199 -3.23 4.79 14.58
CA ALA A 199 -2.82 4.86 15.98
C ALA A 199 -2.82 3.48 16.69
N ASN A 200 -3.75 2.60 16.30
CA ASN A 200 -3.91 1.21 16.77
C ASN A 200 -3.39 0.17 15.76
N TRP A 201 -2.36 0.51 14.97
CA TRP A 201 -1.79 -0.36 13.92
C TRP A 201 -1.35 -1.75 14.40
N ASN A 202 -1.13 -1.91 15.70
CA ASN A 202 -0.75 -3.16 16.33
C ASN A 202 -1.91 -4.17 16.49
N GLU A 203 -3.16 -3.73 16.38
CA GLU A 203 -4.37 -4.51 16.65
C GLU A 203 -5.18 -4.86 15.40
N ILE A 204 -5.34 -3.93 14.46
CA ILE A 204 -6.21 -4.10 13.28
C ILE A 204 -5.55 -3.51 12.03
N THR A 205 -5.47 -4.31 10.96
CA THR A 205 -5.09 -3.83 9.62
C THR A 205 -6.06 -4.39 8.59
N ASN A 206 -6.90 -3.54 8.00
CA ASN A 206 -7.81 -3.89 6.90
C ASN A 206 -7.32 -3.34 5.55
N ASN A 207 -6.03 -3.02 5.45
CA ASN A 207 -5.43 -2.34 4.32
C ASN A 207 -4.30 -3.12 3.65
N THR A 208 -4.32 -4.45 3.78
CA THR A 208 -3.34 -5.34 3.15
C THR A 208 -3.57 -5.45 1.65
N PHE A 209 -2.51 -5.29 0.86
CA PHE A 209 -2.53 -5.49 -0.59
C PHE A 209 -1.55 -6.54 -1.12
N PHE A 210 -0.58 -6.95 -0.30
CA PHE A 210 0.34 -8.04 -0.60
C PHE A 210 0.57 -8.84 0.66
N MET A 211 0.62 -10.17 0.53
CA MET A 211 0.97 -11.07 1.61
C MET A 211 1.85 -12.21 1.12
N ASN A 212 2.85 -12.57 1.92
CA ASN A 212 3.62 -13.79 1.74
C ASN A 212 3.94 -14.35 3.14
N PRO A 213 3.46 -15.56 3.52
CA PRO A 213 2.61 -16.48 2.75
C PRO A 213 1.22 -15.93 2.40
N ILE A 214 0.58 -16.52 1.38
CA ILE A 214 -0.82 -16.25 1.02
C ILE A 214 -1.78 -17.18 1.76
N ASP A 215 -2.91 -16.64 2.23
CA ASP A 215 -3.95 -17.38 2.96
C ASP A 215 -4.94 -18.08 1.99
N LEU A 216 -4.46 -19.14 1.35
CA LEU A 216 -5.30 -20.13 0.66
C LEU A 216 -5.87 -21.14 1.69
N PRO A 217 -6.76 -22.10 1.32
CA PRO A 217 -7.24 -23.12 2.25
C PRO A 217 -6.13 -23.82 3.06
N THR A 218 -4.93 -23.88 2.47
CA THR A 218 -3.66 -24.07 3.18
C THR A 218 -2.74 -22.91 2.84
N LYS A 219 -2.10 -22.30 3.84
CA LYS A 219 -1.11 -21.23 3.61
C LYS A 219 -0.04 -21.67 2.61
N HIS A 220 0.26 -20.81 1.64
CA HIS A 220 1.31 -21.07 0.66
C HIS A 220 2.36 -19.97 0.70
N PHE A 221 3.61 -20.36 0.94
CA PHE A 221 4.76 -19.47 0.92
C PHE A 221 5.39 -19.46 -0.47
N PHE A 222 5.70 -18.27 -0.99
CA PHE A 222 6.47 -18.11 -2.21
C PHE A 222 7.92 -17.78 -1.85
N ASP A 223 8.81 -18.70 -2.17
CA ASP A 223 10.27 -18.52 -2.14
C ASP A 223 10.74 -17.58 -3.24
N HIS A 224 10.01 -17.52 -4.35
CA HIS A 224 10.26 -16.58 -5.43
C HIS A 224 9.17 -15.49 -5.50
N VAL A 225 9.60 -14.24 -5.29
CA VAL A 225 8.77 -13.04 -5.44
C VAL A 225 9.37 -12.21 -6.59
N GLU A 226 8.58 -11.94 -7.63
CA GLU A 226 9.01 -11.04 -8.71
C GLU A 226 9.32 -9.65 -8.13
N PRO A 227 10.16 -8.84 -8.80
CA PRO A 227 10.28 -7.43 -8.45
C PRO A 227 8.93 -6.73 -8.38
N LEU A 228 8.68 -6.00 -7.28
CA LEU A 228 7.41 -5.33 -7.03
C LEU A 228 7.56 -3.83 -7.25
N GLN A 229 6.56 -3.21 -7.87
CA GLN A 229 6.50 -1.77 -8.03
C GLN A 229 5.35 -1.21 -7.21
N VAL A 230 5.68 -0.51 -6.12
CA VAL A 230 4.69 0.07 -5.20
C VAL A 230 4.57 1.57 -5.48
N GLY A 231 3.72 1.88 -6.48
CA GLY A 231 3.42 3.23 -6.94
C GLY A 231 2.52 4.02 -6.01
N LEU A 232 2.97 4.24 -4.77
CA LEU A 232 2.27 5.01 -3.74
C LEU A 232 3.18 6.12 -3.21
N ASP A 233 2.59 7.23 -2.78
CA ASP A 233 3.32 8.28 -2.07
C ASP A 233 3.97 7.73 -0.80
N TYR A 234 3.20 6.96 -0.03
CA TYR A 234 3.63 6.30 1.18
C TYR A 234 2.86 5.00 1.36
N TRP A 235 3.51 4.03 1.98
CA TRP A 235 2.95 2.74 2.34
C TRP A 235 3.70 2.20 3.55
N TYR A 236 3.25 1.09 4.11
CA TYR A 236 3.97 0.43 5.18
C TYR A 236 3.90 -1.07 5.02
N PHE A 237 4.78 -1.77 5.73
CA PHE A 237 4.68 -3.21 5.86
C PHE A 237 4.81 -3.63 7.31
N THR A 238 4.18 -4.76 7.62
CA THR A 238 4.36 -5.46 8.88
C THR A 238 5.01 -6.81 8.61
N SER A 239 6.00 -7.17 9.42
CA SER A 239 6.63 -8.48 9.39
C SER A 239 6.52 -9.16 10.75
N PHE A 240 6.21 -10.45 10.74
CA PHE A 240 6.21 -11.32 11.92
C PHE A 240 7.37 -12.31 11.80
N GLY A 241 8.57 -11.81 12.05
CA GLY A 241 9.84 -12.50 11.83
C GLY A 241 10.77 -11.70 10.91
N PRO A 242 12.01 -12.17 10.72
CA PRO A 242 13.01 -11.43 9.97
C PRO A 242 12.69 -11.34 8.48
N VAL A 243 12.92 -10.16 7.90
CA VAL A 243 12.82 -9.86 6.47
C VAL A 243 13.98 -8.97 6.05
N ASN A 244 14.55 -9.23 4.88
CA ASN A 244 15.45 -8.31 4.20
C ASN A 244 14.93 -8.04 2.78
N MET A 245 14.99 -6.79 2.33
CA MET A 245 14.64 -6.41 0.95
C MET A 245 15.34 -5.12 0.53
N GLN A 246 15.45 -4.93 -0.78
CA GLN A 246 16.00 -3.71 -1.38
C GLN A 246 14.89 -2.85 -1.93
N LEU A 247 14.91 -1.55 -1.61
CA LEU A 247 13.99 -0.55 -2.12
C LEU A 247 14.76 0.53 -2.86
N GLU A 248 14.32 0.87 -4.06
CA GLU A 248 14.94 1.91 -4.87
C GLU A 248 13.91 2.93 -5.35
N ASN A 249 14.28 4.21 -5.38
CA ASN A 249 13.50 5.26 -6.04
C ASN A 249 13.69 5.15 -7.56
N LYS A 250 12.98 4.21 -8.17
CA LYS A 250 13.11 3.87 -9.58
C LYS A 250 11.79 3.33 -10.10
N TYR A 251 11.46 3.64 -11.34
CA TYR A 251 10.40 2.99 -12.10
C TYR A 251 10.99 2.01 -13.12
N VAL A 252 10.35 0.86 -13.25
CA VAL A 252 10.62 -0.13 -14.30
C VAL A 252 9.29 -0.43 -14.99
N SER A 253 9.21 -0.15 -16.29
CA SER A 253 8.01 -0.42 -17.07
C SER A 253 7.60 -1.88 -16.95
N ASN A 254 6.34 -2.09 -16.59
CA ASN A 254 5.75 -3.41 -16.35
C ASN A 254 4.46 -3.63 -17.15
N HIS A 255 4.23 -2.83 -18.20
CA HIS A 255 3.12 -2.99 -19.15
C HIS A 255 3.05 -4.39 -19.75
N VAL A 256 4.20 -4.96 -20.12
CA VAL A 256 4.31 -6.34 -20.59
C VAL A 256 5.60 -6.94 -20.05
N TYR A 257 5.50 -8.00 -19.26
CA TYR A 257 6.68 -8.78 -18.86
C TYR A 257 6.36 -10.26 -18.72
N THR A 258 7.42 -11.06 -18.54
CA THR A 258 7.32 -12.50 -18.30
C THR A 258 7.85 -12.80 -16.91
N THR A 259 7.16 -13.65 -16.15
CA THR A 259 7.64 -14.08 -14.83
C THR A 259 8.99 -14.78 -14.94
N THR A 260 9.79 -14.73 -13.89
CA THR A 260 11.13 -15.33 -13.89
C THR A 260 11.16 -16.74 -13.28
N ALA A 261 10.07 -17.16 -12.64
CA ALA A 261 9.86 -18.53 -12.18
C ALA A 261 8.46 -19.07 -12.51
N VAL A 262 8.32 -20.41 -12.45
CA VAL A 262 7.05 -21.13 -12.64
C VAL A 262 6.16 -21.06 -11.39
N SER A 263 6.78 -21.09 -10.20
CA SER A 263 6.10 -20.83 -8.93
C SER A 263 6.55 -19.47 -8.43
N THR A 264 5.63 -18.50 -8.38
CA THR A 264 5.96 -17.09 -8.19
C THR A 264 4.76 -16.29 -7.70
N THR A 265 5.02 -15.17 -7.04
CA THR A 265 4.03 -14.11 -6.80
C THR A 265 4.61 -12.76 -7.19
N GLY A 266 3.73 -11.83 -7.59
CA GLY A 266 4.10 -10.44 -7.75
C GLY A 266 2.90 -9.52 -7.67
N LEU A 267 3.10 -8.25 -8.03
CA LEU A 267 2.14 -7.19 -7.72
C LEU A 267 2.01 -6.19 -8.87
N ILE A 268 0.77 -5.78 -9.16
CA ILE A 268 0.44 -4.60 -9.99
C ILE A 268 -0.33 -3.61 -9.11
N VAL A 269 0.12 -2.36 -9.06
CA VAL A 269 -0.49 -1.27 -8.29
C VAL A 269 -0.83 -0.12 -9.21
N ASN A 270 -2.04 0.43 -9.05
CA ASN A 270 -2.42 1.70 -9.64
C ASN A 270 -3.05 2.61 -8.59
N ASP A 271 -2.72 3.90 -8.64
CA ASP A 271 -3.34 4.94 -7.79
C ASP A 271 -3.84 6.15 -8.58
N PHE A 272 -3.65 6.20 -9.91
CA PHE A 272 -4.11 7.34 -10.71
C PHE A 272 -4.41 6.99 -12.17
N ILE A 273 -3.42 7.19 -13.06
CA ILE A 273 -3.53 6.86 -14.48
C ILE A 273 -3.18 5.39 -14.67
N PHE A 274 -3.93 4.68 -15.50
CA PHE A 274 -3.69 3.27 -15.80
C PHE A 274 -3.70 2.97 -17.29
N LYS A 275 -2.74 2.16 -17.73
CA LYS A 275 -2.73 1.47 -19.03
C LYS A 275 -2.75 -0.05 -18.81
N GLU A 276 -3.14 -0.77 -19.85
CA GLU A 276 -3.22 -2.23 -19.77
C GLU A 276 -1.86 -2.83 -19.38
N HIS A 277 -1.91 -3.77 -18.42
CA HIS A 277 -0.76 -4.54 -17.98
C HIS A 277 -0.96 -6.02 -18.30
N VAL A 278 0.10 -6.66 -18.79
CA VAL A 278 0.13 -8.05 -19.22
C VAL A 278 1.29 -8.79 -18.56
N VAL A 279 0.97 -9.83 -17.80
CA VAL A 279 1.96 -10.76 -17.23
C VAL A 279 1.88 -12.07 -18.00
N ASN A 280 2.97 -12.45 -18.65
CA ASN A 280 3.12 -13.78 -19.25
C ASN A 280 3.77 -14.71 -18.22
N PHE A 281 3.18 -15.87 -17.98
CA PHE A 281 3.68 -16.80 -16.97
C PHE A 281 4.59 -17.85 -17.60
N GLN A 282 5.71 -18.13 -16.95
CA GLN A 282 6.41 -19.40 -17.15
C GLN A 282 5.55 -20.53 -16.61
N THR A 283 5.41 -21.60 -17.39
CA THR A 283 4.55 -22.75 -17.03
C THR A 283 5.33 -24.05 -17.10
N ASP A 284 4.98 -24.99 -16.23
CA ASP A 284 5.44 -26.37 -16.28
C ASP A 284 4.25 -27.27 -16.62
N LYS A 285 4.10 -27.57 -17.91
CA LYS A 285 3.01 -28.40 -18.44
C LYS A 285 3.09 -29.87 -18.01
N SER A 286 4.15 -30.30 -17.32
CA SER A 286 4.25 -31.64 -16.76
C SER A 286 3.57 -31.77 -15.39
N ARG A 287 3.13 -30.66 -14.79
CA ARG A 287 2.55 -30.60 -13.44
C ARG A 287 1.18 -29.95 -13.43
N THR A 288 0.37 -30.30 -12.42
CA THR A 288 -0.78 -29.48 -12.05
C THR A 288 -0.29 -28.14 -11.50
N GLY A 289 -1.20 -27.21 -11.24
CA GLY A 289 -0.84 -25.98 -10.54
C GLY A 289 -2.06 -25.24 -10.05
N THR A 290 -1.79 -24.20 -9.28
CA THR A 290 -2.78 -23.31 -8.71
C THR A 290 -2.35 -21.89 -8.99
N SER A 291 -3.30 -21.04 -9.34
CA SER A 291 -3.06 -19.62 -9.54
C SER A 291 -4.27 -18.80 -9.16
N GLY A 292 -4.04 -17.51 -8.98
CA GLY A 292 -5.09 -16.58 -8.62
C GLY A 292 -4.58 -15.17 -8.41
N THR A 293 -5.47 -14.35 -7.88
CA THR A 293 -5.19 -12.98 -7.48
C THR A 293 -5.74 -12.70 -6.09
N PHE A 294 -5.05 -11.83 -5.36
CA PHE A 294 -5.52 -11.17 -4.14
C PHE A 294 -5.63 -9.68 -4.46
N THR A 295 -6.85 -9.15 -4.48
CA THR A 295 -7.15 -7.83 -5.03
C THR A 295 -7.88 -6.94 -4.03
N SER A 296 -7.40 -5.71 -3.87
CA SER A 296 -8.13 -4.63 -3.23
C SER A 296 -8.33 -3.52 -4.25
N ALA A 297 -9.57 -3.09 -4.50
CA ALA A 297 -9.91 -2.15 -5.56
C ALA A 297 -10.91 -1.11 -5.05
N PHE A 298 -10.73 0.14 -5.48
CA PHE A 298 -11.59 1.30 -5.19
C PHE A 298 -11.87 2.01 -6.51
N ILE A 299 -12.87 1.51 -7.23
CA ILE A 299 -13.17 1.91 -8.60
C ILE A 299 -14.35 2.87 -8.59
N ASP A 300 -14.15 4.09 -9.09
CA ASP A 300 -15.14 5.17 -8.97
C ASP A 300 -15.99 5.35 -10.23
N SER A 301 -15.38 5.25 -11.42
CA SER A 301 -15.94 5.82 -12.66
C SER A 301 -15.93 4.86 -13.85
N SER A 302 -15.35 3.67 -13.72
CA SER A 302 -15.13 2.75 -14.83
C SER A 302 -15.17 1.28 -14.37
N ASP A 303 -14.79 0.38 -15.27
CA ASP A 303 -14.71 -1.04 -15.01
C ASP A 303 -13.24 -1.46 -15.01
N LEU A 304 -12.79 -2.10 -13.93
CA LEU A 304 -11.51 -2.79 -13.88
C LEU A 304 -11.74 -4.27 -14.17
N MET A 305 -11.03 -4.81 -15.16
CA MET A 305 -11.08 -6.21 -15.55
C MET A 305 -9.73 -6.87 -15.29
N ILE A 306 -9.75 -7.94 -14.51
CA ILE A 306 -8.61 -8.81 -14.23
C ILE A 306 -8.89 -10.16 -14.88
N PHE A 307 -8.16 -10.47 -15.94
CA PHE A 307 -8.38 -11.66 -16.77
C PHE A 307 -7.17 -12.59 -16.72
N MET A 308 -7.36 -13.79 -16.17
CA MET A 308 -6.35 -14.85 -16.14
C MET A 308 -6.72 -15.93 -17.16
N LYS A 309 -5.83 -16.17 -18.13
CA LYS A 309 -6.01 -17.11 -19.23
C LYS A 309 -5.25 -18.40 -18.99
N TYR A 310 -5.92 -19.53 -19.23
CA TYR A 310 -5.37 -20.89 -19.20
C TYR A 310 -5.40 -21.49 -20.61
N ASP A 311 -5.03 -22.77 -20.76
CA ASP A 311 -5.00 -23.44 -22.07
C ASP A 311 -6.40 -23.59 -22.69
N SER A 312 -7.39 -23.97 -21.87
CA SER A 312 -8.76 -24.27 -22.32
C SER A 312 -9.83 -23.46 -21.60
N SER A 313 -9.45 -22.53 -20.74
CA SER A 313 -10.37 -21.75 -19.93
C SER A 313 -9.80 -20.38 -19.60
N SER A 314 -10.63 -19.56 -18.96
CA SER A 314 -10.21 -18.30 -18.36
C SER A 314 -10.99 -18.05 -17.10
N PHE A 315 -10.40 -17.20 -16.26
CA PHE A 315 -11.01 -16.65 -15.09
C PHE A 315 -11.05 -15.12 -15.25
N LYS A 316 -12.16 -14.49 -14.86
CA LYS A 316 -12.35 -13.05 -14.93
C LYS A 316 -12.87 -12.55 -13.58
N ASN A 317 -12.17 -11.57 -13.02
CA ASN A 317 -12.66 -10.71 -11.96
C ASN A 317 -12.99 -9.33 -12.54
N GLU A 318 -14.13 -8.79 -12.16
CA GLU A 318 -14.60 -7.48 -12.62
C GLU A 318 -15.03 -6.62 -11.44
N PHE A 319 -14.48 -5.41 -11.37
CA PHE A 319 -14.87 -4.41 -10.40
C PHE A 319 -15.51 -3.25 -11.15
N ASN A 320 -16.85 -3.28 -11.22
CA ASN A 320 -17.65 -2.24 -11.84
C ASN A 320 -18.04 -1.22 -10.77
N ARG A 321 -17.41 -0.05 -10.77
CA ARG A 321 -17.71 1.08 -9.86
C ARG A 321 -17.92 0.65 -8.41
N SER A 322 -17.06 -0.24 -7.95
CA SER A 322 -17.17 -0.92 -6.67
C SER A 322 -15.89 -0.78 -5.87
N SER A 323 -16.05 -0.88 -4.56
CA SER A 323 -14.93 -0.95 -3.63
C SER A 323 -14.94 -2.32 -2.96
N GLU A 324 -13.82 -3.01 -3.03
CA GLU A 324 -13.62 -4.30 -2.39
C GLU A 324 -12.21 -4.36 -1.80
N VAL A 325 -12.09 -5.02 -0.65
CA VAL A 325 -10.83 -5.18 0.06
C VAL A 325 -10.56 -6.67 0.23
N GLY A 326 -9.42 -7.12 -0.27
CA GLY A 326 -8.94 -8.48 -0.08
C GLY A 326 -9.75 -9.56 -0.79
N ASN A 327 -10.26 -9.27 -2.00
CA ASN A 327 -10.86 -10.27 -2.89
C ASN A 327 -9.79 -11.32 -3.27
N LEU A 328 -9.86 -12.49 -2.64
CA LEU A 328 -9.04 -13.63 -3.01
C LEU A 328 -9.81 -14.50 -4.00
N SER A 329 -9.29 -14.65 -5.21
CA SER A 329 -9.87 -15.53 -6.21
C SER A 329 -8.81 -16.38 -6.89
N TRP A 330 -9.08 -17.68 -6.98
CA TRP A 330 -8.09 -18.67 -7.40
C TRP A 330 -8.75 -19.91 -8.02
N THR A 331 -7.94 -20.67 -8.74
CA THR A 331 -8.35 -21.94 -9.34
C THR A 331 -7.18 -22.92 -9.44
N ILE A 332 -7.49 -24.20 -9.66
CA ILE A 332 -6.51 -25.27 -9.84
C ILE A 332 -6.18 -25.38 -11.33
N ALA A 333 -5.42 -24.41 -11.85
CA ALA A 333 -4.83 -24.45 -13.18
C ALA A 333 -3.54 -23.61 -13.21
N GLN A 334 -2.63 -23.90 -14.15
CA GLN A 334 -1.48 -23.05 -14.41
C GLN A 334 -1.83 -21.98 -15.45
N PRO A 335 -1.65 -20.68 -15.14
CA PRO A 335 -2.01 -19.60 -16.04
C PRO A 335 -0.96 -19.47 -17.13
N ASN A 336 -1.38 -19.09 -18.33
CA ASN A 336 -0.48 -18.66 -19.40
C ASN A 336 -0.27 -17.15 -19.37
N LYS A 337 -1.32 -16.41 -19.02
CA LYS A 337 -1.33 -14.95 -19.09
C LYS A 337 -2.28 -14.34 -18.06
N LEU A 338 -1.88 -13.24 -17.45
CA LEU A 338 -2.76 -12.29 -16.75
C LEU A 338 -2.83 -11.01 -17.56
N THR A 339 -4.01 -10.44 -17.71
CA THR A 339 -4.24 -9.13 -18.30
C THR A 339 -5.10 -8.31 -17.37
N ILE A 340 -4.63 -7.13 -16.99
CA ILE A 340 -5.40 -6.15 -16.21
C ILE A 340 -5.66 -4.97 -17.13
N ASN A 341 -6.93 -4.68 -17.37
CA ASN A 341 -7.36 -3.59 -18.25
C ASN A 341 -8.52 -2.81 -17.60
N SER A 342 -8.71 -1.58 -18.05
CA SER A 342 -9.78 -0.69 -17.63
C SER A 342 -10.46 -0.04 -18.83
N THR A 343 -11.76 0.23 -18.72
CA THR A 343 -12.51 1.00 -19.73
C THR A 343 -12.20 2.51 -19.72
N SER A 344 -11.42 2.97 -18.73
CA SER A 344 -10.96 4.35 -18.56
C SER A 344 -9.47 4.40 -18.22
N SER A 345 -8.77 5.46 -18.62
CA SER A 345 -7.41 5.73 -18.17
C SER A 345 -7.32 6.16 -16.71
N LEU A 346 -8.45 6.43 -16.05
CA LEU A 346 -8.52 6.82 -14.64
C LEU A 346 -9.49 5.89 -13.88
N PRO A 347 -9.14 4.59 -13.69
CA PRO A 347 -10.04 3.65 -13.05
C PRO A 347 -10.31 3.91 -11.57
N GLY A 348 -9.39 4.61 -10.91
CA GLY A 348 -9.30 4.66 -9.45
C GLY A 348 -8.15 3.79 -8.96
N THR A 349 -8.10 3.55 -7.66
CA THR A 349 -6.98 2.87 -7.01
C THR A 349 -7.24 1.38 -6.96
N PHE A 350 -6.24 0.57 -7.32
CA PHE A 350 -6.31 -0.88 -7.08
C PHE A 350 -4.93 -1.47 -6.84
N TYR A 351 -4.94 -2.61 -6.18
CA TYR A 351 -3.77 -3.43 -5.89
C TYR A 351 -4.12 -4.87 -6.22
N CYS A 352 -3.33 -5.48 -7.10
CA CYS A 352 -3.53 -6.86 -7.54
C CYS A 352 -2.24 -7.64 -7.33
N GLN A 353 -2.18 -8.42 -6.24
CA GLN A 353 -1.17 -9.46 -6.09
C GLN A 353 -1.61 -10.64 -6.94
N TYR A 354 -0.77 -11.09 -7.86
CA TYR A 354 -0.98 -12.32 -8.62
C TYR A 354 -0.05 -13.42 -8.10
N PHE A 355 -0.44 -14.67 -8.31
CA PHE A 355 0.39 -15.80 -7.94
C PHE A 355 0.11 -17.03 -8.79
N THR A 356 1.12 -17.90 -8.90
CA THR A 356 1.03 -19.24 -9.48
C THR A 356 2.01 -20.16 -8.78
N PHE A 357 1.68 -21.45 -8.60
CA PHE A 357 2.61 -22.46 -8.12
C PHE A 357 2.26 -23.85 -8.66
N THR A 358 3.29 -24.69 -8.79
CA THR A 358 3.11 -26.06 -9.29
C THR A 358 2.61 -27.01 -8.20
N GLY A 359 1.81 -27.99 -8.63
CA GLY A 359 1.37 -29.11 -7.82
C GLY A 359 2.10 -30.41 -8.19
N GLY A 360 1.39 -31.53 -8.11
CA GLY A 360 1.92 -32.85 -8.47
C GLY A 360 2.14 -33.03 -9.97
N LEU A 361 2.91 -34.07 -10.33
CA LEU A 361 3.09 -34.47 -11.73
C LEU A 361 1.75 -34.89 -12.34
N LEU A 362 1.50 -34.42 -13.57
CA LEU A 362 0.38 -34.90 -14.37
C LEU A 362 0.65 -36.34 -14.81
N PRO A 363 -0.40 -37.16 -15.00
CA PRO A 363 -0.24 -38.50 -15.52
C PRO A 363 0.45 -38.45 -16.89
N VAL A 364 1.57 -39.15 -17.04
CA VAL A 364 2.18 -39.35 -18.36
C VAL A 364 1.24 -40.24 -19.14
N THR A 365 0.66 -39.73 -20.23
CA THR A 365 -0.03 -40.57 -21.20
C THR A 365 1.02 -41.42 -21.90
N ILE A 366 1.35 -42.59 -21.33
CA ILE A 366 2.13 -43.60 -22.03
C ILE A 366 1.26 -44.04 -23.21
N PRO A 367 1.73 -43.92 -24.47
CA PRO A 367 0.97 -44.44 -25.61
C PRO A 367 0.67 -45.92 -25.34
N PRO A 368 -0.57 -46.39 -25.56
CA PRO A 368 -0.96 -47.73 -25.18
C PRO A 368 -0.03 -48.74 -25.85
N THR A 369 0.76 -49.46 -25.05
CA THR A 369 1.28 -50.75 -25.47
C THR A 369 0.07 -51.65 -25.66
N THR A 370 -0.06 -52.21 -26.86
CA THR A 370 -1.12 -53.14 -27.24
C THR A 370 -1.08 -54.35 -26.32
N ILE A 371 -1.94 -54.36 -25.30
CA ILE A 371 -2.21 -55.55 -24.50
C ILE A 371 -3.71 -55.83 -24.57
N SER A 372 -4.00 -57.02 -25.08
CA SER A 372 -5.31 -57.63 -25.30
C SER A 372 -6.18 -57.69 -24.01
N PRO A 373 -7.53 -57.65 -24.09
CA PRO A 373 -8.38 -57.28 -22.97
C PRO A 373 -8.88 -58.46 -22.12
N SER A 374 -9.05 -58.23 -20.81
CA SER A 374 -10.12 -58.80 -19.95
C SER A 374 -10.04 -58.23 -18.51
N PRO A 375 -11.08 -58.34 -17.66
CA PRO A 375 -12.38 -57.68 -17.76
C PRO A 375 -12.68 -56.77 -16.55
N THR A 376 -13.73 -55.96 -16.74
CA THR A 376 -14.33 -54.92 -15.91
C THR A 376 -14.66 -55.32 -14.46
N VAL A 377 -14.34 -54.43 -13.50
CA VAL A 377 -15.02 -54.38 -12.18
C VAL A 377 -15.42 -52.95 -11.85
N THR A 378 -16.74 -52.74 -11.80
CA THR A 378 -17.44 -51.49 -11.48
C THR A 378 -17.40 -51.21 -9.97
N LYS A 379 -17.02 -49.99 -9.55
CA LYS A 379 -17.38 -49.46 -8.22
C LYS A 379 -17.90 -48.02 -8.31
N LYS A 380 -19.02 -47.81 -7.62
CA LYS A 380 -19.90 -46.63 -7.63
C LYS A 380 -19.26 -45.37 -7.03
N SER A 381 -19.65 -44.24 -7.61
CA SER A 381 -19.40 -42.86 -7.17
C SER A 381 -20.24 -42.47 -5.94
N THR A 382 -19.73 -41.53 -5.13
CA THR A 382 -20.52 -40.82 -4.11
C THR A 382 -20.20 -39.33 -4.22
N VAL A 383 -21.25 -38.53 -4.44
CA VAL A 383 -21.25 -37.07 -4.57
C VAL A 383 -21.45 -36.46 -3.19
N VAL A 384 -20.67 -35.43 -2.85
CA VAL A 384 -20.94 -34.56 -1.69
C VAL A 384 -20.91 -33.11 -2.15
N SER A 385 -22.02 -32.41 -1.96
CA SER A 385 -22.20 -30.97 -2.16
C SER A 385 -21.86 -30.22 -0.88
N THR A 386 -21.21 -29.05 -0.98
CA THR A 386 -21.06 -28.11 0.13
C THR A 386 -21.46 -26.69 -0.29
N ILE A 387 -22.29 -26.09 0.56
CA ILE A 387 -22.93 -24.77 0.47
C ILE A 387 -21.95 -23.70 0.96
N SER A 388 -21.90 -22.56 0.29
CA SER A 388 -21.13 -21.37 0.68
C SER A 388 -22.05 -20.32 1.31
N THR A 389 -21.64 -19.75 2.44
CA THR A 389 -22.30 -18.62 3.11
C THR A 389 -21.33 -17.44 3.21
N THR A 390 -21.68 -16.32 2.58
CA THR A 390 -20.98 -15.03 2.69
C THR A 390 -21.62 -14.15 3.77
N PRO A 391 -20.84 -13.46 4.62
CA PRO A 391 -21.30 -12.27 5.30
C PRO A 391 -20.79 -10.99 4.60
N LEU A 392 -21.74 -10.10 4.29
CA LEU A 392 -21.47 -8.72 3.89
C LEU A 392 -20.92 -7.93 5.08
N ILE A 393 -19.82 -7.18 4.89
CA ILE A 393 -19.42 -6.11 5.80
C ILE A 393 -19.16 -4.85 4.98
N THR A 394 -19.93 -3.81 5.24
CA THR A 394 -19.74 -2.46 4.72
C THR A 394 -18.85 -1.66 5.67
N THR A 395 -17.88 -0.92 5.13
CA THR A 395 -17.16 0.12 5.89
C THR A 395 -17.00 1.40 5.08
N THR A 396 -17.34 2.50 5.71
CA THR A 396 -17.30 3.88 5.22
C THR A 396 -15.85 4.41 5.19
N LYS A 397 -15.34 4.82 4.03
CA LYS A 397 -14.11 5.62 3.95
C LYS A 397 -14.44 7.08 4.29
N GLY A 398 -13.69 7.64 5.23
CA GLY A 398 -13.61 9.08 5.45
C GLY A 398 -13.02 9.75 4.21
N SER A 399 -13.74 10.74 3.70
CA SER A 399 -13.38 11.55 2.54
C SER A 399 -12.22 12.49 2.85
N SER A 400 -11.10 12.34 2.16
CA SER A 400 -10.11 13.40 1.99
C SER A 400 -10.34 14.08 0.64
N PHE A 401 -10.57 15.39 0.66
CA PHE A 401 -10.92 16.22 -0.49
C PHE A 401 -9.83 16.24 -1.57
N LEU A 402 -10.06 15.53 -2.68
CA LEU A 402 -9.30 15.65 -3.93
C LEU A 402 -10.12 16.40 -4.98
N PHE A 403 -10.44 17.67 -4.73
CA PHE A 403 -11.32 18.45 -5.62
C PHE A 403 -10.61 19.46 -6.54
N LEU A 404 -9.29 19.64 -6.47
CA LEU A 404 -8.59 20.57 -7.38
C LEU A 404 -7.71 19.90 -8.46
N SER A 405 -7.11 18.74 -8.19
CA SER A 405 -6.31 18.03 -9.21
C SER A 405 -7.17 17.40 -10.31
N LYS A 406 -8.41 17.02 -9.99
CA LYS A 406 -9.39 16.48 -10.97
C LYS A 406 -9.83 17.52 -11.99
N LEU A 407 -9.88 18.81 -11.64
CA LEU A 407 -10.30 19.87 -12.57
C LEU A 407 -9.22 20.18 -13.62
N LEU A 408 -7.93 20.16 -13.22
CA LEU A 408 -6.81 20.44 -14.13
C LEU A 408 -6.62 19.32 -15.16
N ALA A 409 -6.82 18.06 -14.75
CA ALA A 409 -6.76 16.90 -15.65
C ALA A 409 -7.92 16.87 -16.67
N ILE A 410 -9.12 17.33 -16.29
CA ILE A 410 -10.26 17.45 -17.20
C ILE A 410 -10.00 18.55 -18.26
N VAL A 411 -9.37 19.66 -17.89
CA VAL A 411 -9.02 20.74 -18.83
C VAL A 411 -7.90 20.33 -19.79
N LEU A 412 -6.91 19.57 -19.34
CA LEU A 412 -5.85 19.03 -20.20
C LEU A 412 -6.35 17.94 -21.15
N ALA A 413 -7.31 17.12 -20.73
CA ALA A 413 -7.90 16.08 -21.56
C ALA A 413 -8.85 16.64 -22.63
N THR A 414 -9.53 17.77 -22.38
CA THR A 414 -10.40 18.42 -23.38
C THR A 414 -9.65 19.32 -24.37
N LEU A 415 -8.41 19.72 -24.06
CA LEU A 415 -7.56 20.50 -24.98
C LEU A 415 -6.76 19.63 -25.98
N MET A 416 -6.82 18.30 -25.84
CA MET A 416 -6.17 17.34 -26.74
C MET A 416 -7.13 16.56 -27.67
N TYR A 417 -8.38 17.03 -27.82
CA TYR A 417 -9.34 16.53 -28.81
C TYR A 417 -9.86 17.62 -29.73
#